data_AF-A0A3D1CQ24-F1
#
_entry.id   AF-A0A3D1CQ24-F1
#
_cell.length_a   1.000
_cell.length_b   1.000
_cell.length_c   1.000
_cell.angle_alpha   90.00
_cell.angle_beta   90.00
_cell.angle_gamma   90.00
#
_symmetry.space_group_name_H-M   'P 1'
#
loop_
_entity.id
_entity.type
_entity.pdbx_description
1 polymer ?
#
loop_
_entity_poly.entity_id
_entity_poly.type
_entity_poly.pdbx_seq_one_letter_code
_entity_poly.pdbx_strand_id
1 'polypeptide(L)'
;MNNPRGSVMLEALIAIGVSAMYIMGILGLTMAANQTSDRATETARAVWNMNEGLEALQTMSFADLTNGNIGSLTLTNGKWILGAAAPQTLPDGMTRTLKVQPVSRDASCNIVASGGTVDTDSKTLVSEIAWSDSSNRNHIITSSTLRTNWEAPTGTCFSASMVNQITFNISGAVFSGGKQLRQVYFTNNGSSLVIIDKISMTWDNGTEFSQLFMDTSKVWSETGPGTPTHDIHSGEEMNIQNFTLPAGSTAELNKGQFDDNMTGATLTMTVTFTDGSVWTSPPFNPL
;
A
#
# COMPACT_ATOMS: atom_id res chain seq x y z
N MET A 1 71.46 2.44 -59.70
CA MET A 1 72.13 2.73 -58.41
C MET A 1 71.15 3.50 -57.54
N ASN A 2 70.49 2.83 -56.59
CA ASN A 2 69.71 3.51 -55.55
C ASN A 2 70.68 4.23 -54.62
N ASN A 3 70.41 5.48 -54.28
CA ASN A 3 71.24 6.26 -53.35
C ASN A 3 70.71 6.05 -51.92
N PRO A 4 71.32 5.15 -51.11
CA PRO A 4 70.74 4.67 -49.85
C PRO A 4 70.61 5.75 -48.78
N ARG A 5 71.28 6.88 -48.94
CA ARG A 5 71.24 7.99 -47.97
C ARG A 5 69.95 8.80 -48.04
N GLY A 6 69.36 8.93 -49.23
CA GLY A 6 68.10 9.65 -49.42
C GLY A 6 66.88 8.87 -48.91
N SER A 7 66.88 7.54 -49.10
CA SER A 7 65.83 6.66 -48.57
C SER A 7 65.85 6.60 -47.05
N VAL A 8 67.03 6.53 -46.42
CA VAL A 8 67.16 6.52 -44.94
C VAL A 8 66.66 7.82 -44.30
N MET A 9 66.91 8.98 -44.91
CA MET A 9 66.39 10.25 -44.39
C MET A 9 64.86 10.35 -44.48
N LEU A 10 64.28 9.89 -45.60
CA LEU A 10 62.83 9.85 -45.78
C LEU A 10 62.17 8.86 -44.81
N GLU A 11 62.73 7.66 -44.65
CA GLU A 11 62.26 6.66 -43.69
C GLU A 11 62.32 7.18 -42.25
N ALA A 12 63.38 7.88 -41.87
CA ALA A 12 63.48 8.49 -40.55
C ALA A 12 62.41 9.57 -40.33
N LEU A 13 62.14 10.42 -41.32
CA LEU A 13 61.09 11.44 -41.24
C LEU A 13 59.69 10.82 -41.14
N ILE A 14 59.42 9.79 -41.94
CA ILE A 14 58.15 9.04 -41.89
C ILE A 14 58.01 8.35 -40.52
N ALA A 15 59.05 7.71 -40.02
CA ALA A 15 59.04 7.04 -38.72
C ALA A 15 58.77 8.01 -37.56
N ILE A 16 59.36 9.21 -37.60
CA ILE A 16 59.10 10.26 -36.60
C ILE A 16 57.64 10.75 -36.70
N GLY A 17 57.14 11.01 -37.90
CA GLY A 17 55.76 11.45 -38.11
C GLY A 17 54.74 10.43 -37.60
N VAL A 18 54.93 9.17 -37.96
CA VAL A 18 54.09 8.05 -37.50
C VAL A 18 54.20 7.85 -36.00
N SER A 19 55.42 7.93 -35.43
CA SER A 19 55.63 7.81 -33.97
C SER A 19 54.94 8.94 -33.20
N ALA A 20 55.00 10.18 -33.71
CA ALA A 20 54.31 11.31 -33.09
C ALA A 20 52.78 11.12 -33.09
N MET A 21 52.22 10.59 -34.17
CA MET A 21 50.79 10.23 -34.22
C MET A 21 50.42 9.18 -33.18
N TYR A 22 51.25 8.15 -33.01
CA TYR A 22 51.02 7.12 -31.99
C TYR A 22 51.09 7.69 -30.57
N ILE A 23 52.09 8.53 -30.27
CA ILE A 23 52.23 9.15 -28.94
C ILE A 23 51.00 10.00 -28.61
N MET A 24 50.53 10.83 -29.54
CA MET A 24 49.31 11.64 -29.33
C MET A 24 48.06 10.78 -29.14
N GLY A 25 47.93 9.68 -29.90
CA GLY A 25 46.83 8.73 -29.73
C GLY A 25 46.84 8.07 -28.34
N ILE A 26 48.01 7.63 -27.87
CA ILE A 26 48.17 7.01 -26.54
C ILE A 26 47.85 8.01 -25.43
N LEU A 27 48.34 9.25 -25.52
CA LEU A 27 48.05 10.30 -24.55
C LEU A 27 46.54 10.61 -24.50
N GLY A 28 45.90 10.75 -25.67
CA GLY A 28 44.46 11.00 -25.76
C GLY A 28 43.63 9.87 -25.13
N LEU A 29 43.98 8.61 -25.41
CA LEU A 29 43.31 7.44 -24.83
C LEU A 29 43.53 7.36 -23.31
N THR A 30 44.73 7.66 -22.82
CA THR A 30 45.04 7.63 -21.38
C THR A 30 44.24 8.71 -20.63
N MET A 31 44.15 9.92 -21.18
CA MET A 31 43.33 10.98 -20.59
C MET A 31 41.84 10.62 -20.59
N ALA A 32 41.33 10.06 -21.70
CA ALA A 32 39.94 9.63 -21.78
C ALA A 32 39.63 8.48 -20.79
N ALA A 33 40.57 7.54 -20.63
CA ALA A 33 40.46 6.45 -19.66
C ALA A 33 40.43 6.98 -18.23
N ASN A 34 41.33 7.91 -17.88
CA ASN A 34 41.35 8.53 -16.55
C ASN A 34 40.05 9.30 -16.25
N GLN A 35 39.58 10.13 -17.18
CA GLN A 35 38.31 10.85 -17.02
C GLN A 35 37.12 9.91 -16.84
N THR A 36 37.12 8.77 -17.53
CA THR A 36 36.06 7.76 -17.39
C THR A 36 36.15 7.07 -16.04
N SER A 37 37.35 6.73 -15.59
CA SER A 37 37.61 6.12 -14.28
C SER A 37 37.20 7.05 -13.13
N ASP A 38 37.52 8.34 -13.22
CA ASP A 38 37.18 9.34 -12.21
C ASP A 38 35.66 9.48 -12.09
N ARG A 39 34.96 9.62 -13.23
CA ARG A 39 33.49 9.68 -13.27
C ARG A 39 32.83 8.43 -12.72
N ALA A 40 33.37 7.24 -13.03
CA ALA A 40 32.85 5.99 -12.50
C ALA A 40 33.00 5.94 -10.97
N THR A 41 34.12 6.41 -10.45
CA THR A 41 34.41 6.44 -9.00
C THR A 41 33.54 7.48 -8.27
N GLU A 42 33.31 8.65 -8.86
CA GLU A 42 32.35 9.64 -8.34
C GLU A 42 30.93 9.10 -8.32
N THR A 43 30.48 8.48 -9.42
CA THR A 43 29.13 7.90 -9.50
C THR A 43 28.94 6.77 -8.50
N ALA A 44 29.94 5.90 -8.32
CA ALA A 44 29.89 4.81 -7.34
C ALA A 44 29.79 5.34 -5.90
N ARG A 45 30.54 6.40 -5.57
CA ARG A 45 30.44 7.08 -4.27
C ARG A 45 29.07 7.73 -4.06
N ALA A 46 28.55 8.41 -5.08
CA ALA A 46 27.21 8.99 -5.02
C ALA A 46 26.15 7.91 -4.74
N VAL A 47 26.21 6.77 -5.43
CA VAL A 47 25.28 5.64 -5.22
C VAL A 47 25.40 5.09 -3.79
N TRP A 48 26.61 4.96 -3.26
CA TRP A 48 26.83 4.54 -1.88
C TRP A 48 26.17 5.50 -0.88
N ASN A 49 26.45 6.81 -1.00
CA ASN A 49 25.88 7.84 -0.13
C ASN A 49 24.35 7.92 -0.24
N MET A 50 23.81 7.73 -1.44
CA MET A 50 22.38 7.70 -1.71
C MET A 50 21.72 6.52 -0.99
N ASN A 51 22.29 5.32 -1.13
CA ASN A 51 21.79 4.12 -0.48
C ASN A 51 21.92 4.21 1.04
N GLU A 52 23.05 4.67 1.57
CA GLU A 52 23.20 4.92 3.01
C GLU A 52 22.10 5.85 3.55
N GLY A 53 21.82 6.94 2.83
CA GLY A 53 20.73 7.86 3.19
C GLY A 53 19.36 7.19 3.19
N LEU A 54 19.08 6.32 2.21
CA LEU A 54 17.80 5.62 2.11
C LEU A 54 17.64 4.55 3.20
N GLU A 55 18.67 3.76 3.45
CA GLU A 55 18.71 2.74 4.51
C GLU A 55 18.60 3.39 5.90
N ALA A 56 19.25 4.54 6.11
CA ALA A 56 19.09 5.31 7.34
C ALA A 56 17.62 5.68 7.58
N LEU A 57 16.90 6.17 6.56
CA LEU A 57 15.47 6.46 6.67
C LEU A 57 14.64 5.20 6.96
N GLN A 58 14.99 4.05 6.37
CA GLN A 58 14.25 2.80 6.57
C GLN A 58 14.39 2.25 8.00
N THR A 59 15.55 2.45 8.63
CA THR A 59 15.84 2.00 10.00
C THR A 59 15.25 2.90 11.10
N MET A 60 14.81 4.12 10.74
CA MET A 60 14.13 5.00 11.69
C MET A 60 12.76 4.46 12.08
N SER A 61 12.29 4.84 13.28
CA SER A 61 10.91 4.56 13.66
C SER A 61 9.96 5.34 12.75
N PHE A 62 8.78 4.77 12.46
CA PHE A 62 7.82 5.43 11.56
C PHE A 62 7.33 6.78 12.10
N ALA A 63 7.28 6.90 13.43
CA ALA A 63 6.88 8.12 14.13
C ALA A 63 7.92 9.25 13.99
N ASP A 64 9.21 8.92 13.90
CA ASP A 64 10.30 9.90 13.76
C ASP A 64 10.43 10.43 12.31
N LEU A 65 9.81 9.77 11.34
CA LEU A 65 9.80 10.20 9.95
C LEU A 65 8.87 11.40 9.75
N THR A 66 9.39 12.61 9.86
CA THR A 66 8.61 13.83 9.63
C THR A 66 8.58 14.21 8.16
N ASN A 67 7.38 14.52 7.63
CA ASN A 67 7.23 14.91 6.23
C ASN A 67 7.99 16.21 5.94
N GLY A 68 8.74 16.24 4.84
CA GLY A 68 9.48 17.42 4.41
C GLY A 68 10.78 17.08 3.67
N ASN A 69 11.44 18.12 3.19
CA ASN A 69 12.80 18.04 2.64
C ASN A 69 13.78 18.26 3.78
N ILE A 70 14.53 17.22 4.13
CA ILE A 70 15.46 17.18 5.25
C ILE A 70 16.81 16.79 4.69
N GLY A 71 17.83 17.63 4.80
CA GLY A 71 19.10 17.25 4.17
C GLY A 71 20.11 16.59 5.09
N SER A 72 19.95 16.68 6.41
CA SER A 72 20.95 16.15 7.35
C SER A 72 20.48 14.90 8.09
N LEU A 73 21.41 13.94 8.20
CA LEU A 73 21.31 12.78 9.09
C LEU A 73 22.40 12.89 10.16
N THR A 74 22.02 12.64 11.40
CA THR A 74 22.99 12.51 12.50
C THR A 74 22.75 11.19 13.21
N LEU A 75 23.83 10.43 13.43
CA LEU A 75 23.77 9.22 14.24
C LEU A 75 24.01 9.61 15.71
N THR A 76 23.00 9.48 16.55
CA THR A 76 23.09 9.74 17.99
C THR A 76 22.62 8.52 18.76
N ASN A 77 23.42 8.03 19.70
CA ASN A 77 23.11 6.83 20.51
C ASN A 77 22.74 5.60 19.66
N GLY A 78 23.40 5.42 18.51
CA GLY A 78 23.15 4.29 17.61
C GLY A 78 21.82 4.37 16.84
N LYS A 79 21.14 5.52 16.82
CA LYS A 79 19.94 5.78 16.04
C LYS A 79 20.13 6.94 15.10
N TRP A 80 19.64 6.81 13.87
CA TRP A 80 19.59 7.91 12.94
C TRP A 80 18.53 8.91 13.35
N ILE A 81 18.88 10.19 13.29
CA ILE A 81 17.98 11.31 13.58
C ILE A 81 18.02 12.26 12.39
N LEU A 82 16.82 12.67 11.96
CA LEU A 82 16.62 13.70 10.96
C LEU A 82 17.01 15.08 11.52
N GLY A 83 17.89 15.78 10.82
CA GLY A 83 18.35 17.11 11.21
C GLY A 83 17.57 18.24 10.55
N ALA A 84 18.23 19.37 10.30
CA ALA A 84 17.60 20.58 9.77
C ALA A 84 17.18 20.46 8.30
N ALA A 85 16.20 21.27 7.93
CA ALA A 85 15.71 21.46 6.57
C ALA A 85 16.73 22.26 5.72
N ALA A 86 17.79 21.60 5.27
CA ALA A 86 18.71 22.07 4.24
C ALA A 86 19.59 20.90 3.78
N PRO A 87 20.00 20.83 2.50
CA PRO A 87 20.94 19.82 2.02
C PRO A 87 22.23 19.76 2.87
N GLN A 88 22.72 18.56 3.15
CA GLN A 88 23.96 18.34 3.90
C GLN A 88 25.14 18.17 2.93
N THR A 89 26.21 18.93 3.13
CA THR A 89 27.49 18.65 2.49
C THR A 89 28.18 17.48 3.19
N LEU A 90 28.50 16.45 2.42
CA LEU A 90 29.22 15.26 2.84
C LEU A 90 30.75 15.51 2.80
N PRO A 91 31.56 14.70 3.51
CA PRO A 91 33.01 14.88 3.55
C PRO A 91 33.71 14.79 2.17
N ASP A 92 33.07 14.16 1.19
CA ASP A 92 33.55 14.02 -0.19
C ASP A 92 33.15 15.18 -1.11
N GLY A 93 32.50 16.22 -0.55
CA GLY A 93 32.06 17.41 -1.29
C GLY A 93 30.71 17.25 -2.00
N MET A 94 30.09 16.07 -1.94
CA MET A 94 28.74 15.86 -2.45
C MET A 94 27.70 16.47 -1.52
N THR A 95 26.52 16.76 -2.05
CA THR A 95 25.40 17.31 -1.28
C THR A 95 24.26 16.30 -1.24
N ARG A 96 23.79 15.98 -0.03
CA ARG A 96 22.68 15.05 0.21
C ARG A 96 21.41 15.80 0.58
N THR A 97 20.29 15.39 -0.01
CA THR A 97 18.94 15.82 0.36
C THR A 97 18.07 14.58 0.57
N LEU A 98 17.50 14.41 1.75
CA LEU A 98 16.50 13.39 2.02
C LEU A 98 15.10 14.02 1.97
N LYS A 99 14.12 13.24 1.55
CA LYS A 99 12.73 13.72 1.49
C LYS A 99 11.84 12.62 2.06
N VAL A 100 10.97 12.99 2.98
CA VAL A 100 9.88 12.15 3.46
C VAL A 100 8.60 12.77 2.93
N GLN A 101 7.89 12.06 2.07
CA GLN A 101 6.72 12.58 1.36
C GLN A 101 5.48 11.77 1.73
N PRO A 102 4.32 12.42 1.88
CA PRO A 102 3.07 11.71 2.09
C PRO A 102 2.72 10.87 0.86
N VAL A 103 2.03 9.75 1.09
CA VAL A 103 1.45 8.89 0.05
C VAL A 103 -0.06 9.11 0.06
N SER A 104 -0.71 9.11 -1.10
CA SER A 104 -2.16 9.19 -1.20
C SER A 104 -2.75 7.90 -1.76
N ARG A 105 -3.92 7.50 -1.25
CA ARG A 105 -4.67 6.34 -1.74
C ARG A 105 -6.08 6.71 -2.22
N ASP A 106 -6.59 5.98 -3.21
CA ASP A 106 -8.00 6.05 -3.61
C ASP A 106 -8.92 5.25 -2.67
N ALA A 107 -10.22 5.26 -2.94
CA ALA A 107 -11.23 4.53 -2.14
C ALA A 107 -11.05 2.99 -2.19
N SER A 108 -10.35 2.49 -3.19
CA SER A 108 -9.99 1.07 -3.33
C SER A 108 -8.62 0.76 -2.70
N CYS A 109 -8.07 1.69 -1.93
CA CYS A 109 -6.78 1.58 -1.26
C CYS A 109 -5.57 1.41 -2.19
N ASN A 110 -5.67 1.82 -3.46
CA ASN A 110 -4.52 1.87 -4.37
C ASN A 110 -3.75 3.18 -4.20
N ILE A 111 -2.41 3.13 -4.30
CA ILE A 111 -1.58 4.33 -4.29
C ILE A 111 -1.79 5.10 -5.60
N VAL A 112 -2.10 6.40 -5.49
CA VAL A 112 -2.36 7.28 -6.65
C VAL A 112 -1.39 8.47 -6.67
N ALA A 113 -0.98 8.87 -7.87
CA ALA A 113 -0.06 10.00 -8.07
C ALA A 113 -0.71 11.37 -7.83
N SER A 114 -2.04 11.47 -7.98
CA SER A 114 -2.81 12.69 -7.76
C SER A 114 -4.24 12.36 -7.34
N GLY A 115 -4.82 13.17 -6.46
CA GLY A 115 -6.13 12.91 -5.85
C GLY A 115 -6.02 11.97 -4.66
N GLY A 116 -7.16 11.37 -4.27
CA GLY A 116 -7.24 10.45 -3.13
C GLY A 116 -7.14 11.14 -1.76
N THR A 117 -6.99 10.32 -0.73
CA THR A 117 -6.79 10.74 0.66
C THR A 117 -5.38 10.38 1.10
N VAL A 118 -4.74 11.24 1.90
CA VAL A 118 -3.40 10.98 2.44
C VAL A 118 -3.44 9.75 3.35
N ASP A 119 -2.60 8.77 3.05
CA ASP A 119 -2.36 7.58 3.84
C ASP A 119 -1.47 7.93 5.04
N THR A 120 -2.04 7.84 6.24
CA THR A 120 -1.32 8.13 7.49
C THR A 120 -0.26 7.07 7.84
N ASP A 121 -0.36 5.88 7.26
CA ASP A 121 0.50 4.74 7.55
C ASP A 121 1.57 4.50 6.49
N SER A 122 1.56 5.22 5.36
CA SER A 122 2.59 5.08 4.33
C SER A 122 3.28 6.41 4.01
N LYS A 123 4.59 6.35 3.83
CA LYS A 123 5.44 7.49 3.42
C LYS A 123 6.38 7.05 2.30
N THR A 124 6.63 7.94 1.35
CA THR A 124 7.69 7.77 0.37
C THR A 124 8.96 8.37 0.93
N LEU A 125 10.02 7.56 0.99
CA LEU A 125 11.35 7.96 1.43
C LEU A 125 12.20 8.18 0.19
N VAL A 126 12.89 9.30 0.12
CA VAL A 126 13.72 9.69 -1.03
C VAL A 126 15.10 10.10 -0.52
N SER A 127 16.14 9.62 -1.19
CA SER A 127 17.52 10.05 -1.00
C SER A 127 18.07 10.57 -2.31
N GLU A 128 18.56 11.81 -2.29
CA GLU A 128 19.06 12.53 -3.46
C GLU A 128 20.50 12.99 -3.19
N ILE A 129 21.40 12.70 -4.12
CA ILE A 129 22.80 13.13 -4.06
C ILE A 129 23.09 14.00 -5.27
N ALA A 130 23.63 15.18 -5.02
CA ALA A 130 24.07 16.14 -6.03
C ALA A 130 25.57 16.41 -5.91
N TRP A 131 26.28 16.48 -7.03
CA TRP A 131 27.70 16.83 -7.08
C TRP A 131 28.07 17.51 -8.40
N SER A 132 29.19 18.24 -8.40
CA SER A 132 29.76 18.83 -9.63
C SER A 132 31.03 18.11 -10.03
N ASP A 133 31.15 17.75 -11.30
CA ASP A 133 32.37 17.13 -11.83
C ASP A 133 33.49 18.15 -12.06
N SER A 134 34.67 17.67 -12.48
CA SER A 134 35.84 18.51 -12.79
C SER A 134 35.61 19.55 -13.90
N SER A 135 34.53 19.42 -14.69
CA SER A 135 34.11 20.38 -15.71
C SER A 135 32.98 21.31 -15.21
N ASN A 136 32.74 21.32 -13.90
CA ASN A 136 31.69 22.09 -13.22
C ASN A 136 30.28 21.76 -13.74
N ARG A 137 30.07 20.52 -14.21
CA ARG A 137 28.74 20.02 -14.59
C ARG A 137 28.09 19.40 -13.38
N ASN A 138 26.86 19.82 -13.10
CA ASN A 138 26.09 19.32 -11.97
C ASN A 138 25.41 17.98 -12.34
N HIS A 139 25.54 17.00 -11.45
CA HIS A 139 24.94 15.68 -11.55
C HIS A 139 24.03 15.46 -10.35
N ILE A 140 22.91 14.78 -10.57
CA ILE A 140 21.96 14.41 -9.51
C ILE A 140 21.57 12.96 -9.73
N ILE A 141 21.59 12.17 -8.65
CA ILE A 141 20.98 10.85 -8.61
C ILE A 141 19.96 10.80 -7.47
N THR A 142 18.89 10.04 -7.68
CA THR A 142 17.79 9.92 -6.73
C THR A 142 17.39 8.47 -6.62
N SER A 143 17.17 8.00 -5.39
CA SER A 143 16.53 6.72 -5.09
C SER A 143 15.35 6.95 -4.16
N SER A 144 14.32 6.13 -4.30
CA SER A 144 13.12 6.23 -3.49
C SER A 144 12.56 4.86 -3.15
N THR A 145 11.88 4.76 -2.02
CA THR A 145 11.22 3.54 -1.56
C THR A 145 9.99 3.88 -0.72
N LEU A 146 9.08 2.93 -0.58
CA LEU A 146 7.87 3.07 0.22
C LEU A 146 8.12 2.49 1.61
N ARG A 147 7.72 3.21 2.66
CA ARG A 147 7.70 2.71 4.04
C ARG A 147 6.26 2.73 4.56
N THR A 148 5.77 1.56 4.96
CA THR A 148 4.46 1.40 5.60
C THR A 148 4.62 0.99 7.07
N ASN A 149 3.77 1.54 7.93
CA ASN A 149 3.68 1.23 9.36
C ASN A 149 2.86 -0.05 9.58
N TRP A 150 3.50 -1.20 9.39
CA TRP A 150 2.85 -2.50 9.57
C TRP A 150 2.61 -2.88 11.03
N GLU A 151 3.31 -2.26 11.99
CA GLU A 151 3.22 -2.64 13.41
C GLU A 151 1.92 -2.14 14.04
N ALA A 152 1.48 -0.94 13.67
CA ALA A 152 0.27 -0.33 14.20
C ALA A 152 -0.36 0.61 13.16
N PRO A 153 -0.93 0.06 12.07
CA PRO A 153 -1.63 0.87 11.10
C PRO A 153 -2.88 1.51 11.72
N THR A 154 -3.17 2.74 11.31
CA THR A 154 -4.27 3.57 11.80
C THR A 154 -5.28 3.91 10.70
N GLY A 155 -4.88 3.79 9.44
CA GLY A 155 -5.64 4.05 8.25
C GLY A 155 -6.59 2.90 7.90
N THR A 156 -7.72 3.27 7.31
CA THR A 156 -8.79 2.35 6.90
C THR A 156 -8.35 1.31 5.87
N CYS A 157 -7.27 1.58 5.12
CA CYS A 157 -6.72 0.64 4.15
C CYS A 157 -5.97 -0.54 4.77
N PHE A 158 -5.67 -0.47 6.06
CA PHE A 158 -4.90 -1.48 6.79
C PHE A 158 -5.59 -1.94 8.08
N SER A 159 -6.77 -1.41 8.40
CA SER A 159 -7.59 -1.90 9.51
C SER A 159 -8.02 -3.35 9.25
N ALA A 160 -8.01 -4.17 10.31
CA ALA A 160 -8.47 -5.56 10.21
C ALA A 160 -9.91 -5.59 9.72
N SER A 161 -10.13 -6.30 8.61
CA SER A 161 -11.45 -6.45 8.00
C SER A 161 -12.48 -6.94 9.02
N MET A 162 -13.62 -6.26 9.11
CA MET A 162 -14.68 -6.53 10.08
C MET A 162 -15.17 -7.98 9.99
N VAL A 163 -15.22 -8.55 8.78
CA VAL A 163 -15.60 -9.96 8.59
C VAL A 163 -14.71 -10.93 9.35
N ASN A 164 -13.41 -10.65 9.47
CA ASN A 164 -12.46 -11.52 10.17
C ASN A 164 -12.61 -11.44 11.70
N GLN A 165 -13.34 -10.45 12.20
CA GLN A 165 -13.63 -10.28 13.62
C GLN A 165 -14.92 -10.99 14.03
N ILE A 166 -15.80 -11.35 13.08
CA ILE A 166 -17.06 -12.02 13.36
C ILE A 166 -17.00 -13.52 13.06
N THR A 167 -17.58 -14.30 13.97
CA THR A 167 -17.96 -15.69 13.72
C THR A 167 -19.48 -15.79 13.57
N PHE A 168 -19.92 -16.35 12.46
CA PHE A 168 -21.32 -16.62 12.16
C PHE A 168 -21.66 -18.06 12.54
N ASN A 169 -22.67 -18.26 13.38
CA ASN A 169 -23.21 -19.57 13.73
C ASN A 169 -24.63 -19.70 13.18
N ILE A 170 -24.76 -20.50 12.11
CA ILE A 170 -26.01 -20.82 11.42
C ILE A 170 -26.47 -22.26 11.66
N SER A 171 -25.68 -23.09 12.35
CA SER A 171 -25.98 -24.53 12.51
C SER A 171 -27.21 -24.79 13.37
N GLY A 172 -27.60 -23.83 14.21
CA GLY A 172 -28.80 -23.88 15.04
C GLY A 172 -29.98 -23.12 14.47
N ALA A 173 -29.91 -22.64 13.22
CA ALA A 173 -30.99 -21.86 12.64
C ALA A 173 -32.30 -22.67 12.55
N VAL A 174 -33.43 -22.04 12.85
CA VAL A 174 -34.75 -22.69 12.83
C VAL A 174 -35.82 -21.82 12.18
N PHE A 175 -36.86 -22.47 11.62
CA PHE A 175 -38.10 -21.81 11.20
C PHE A 175 -39.18 -21.92 12.27
N SER A 176 -39.24 -20.92 13.15
CA SER A 176 -40.30 -20.82 14.17
C SER A 176 -41.65 -20.55 13.51
N GLY A 177 -42.61 -21.45 13.72
CA GLY A 177 -43.95 -21.36 13.11
C GLY A 177 -43.93 -21.46 11.59
N GLY A 178 -42.85 -22.01 11.01
CA GLY A 178 -42.65 -22.16 9.57
C GLY A 178 -42.31 -20.86 8.83
N LYS A 179 -42.43 -19.68 9.44
CA LYS A 179 -42.30 -18.38 8.75
C LYS A 179 -41.20 -17.46 9.30
N GLN A 180 -40.60 -17.81 10.44
CA GLN A 180 -39.64 -16.95 11.10
C GLN A 180 -38.29 -17.63 11.22
N LEU A 181 -37.30 -17.14 10.48
CA LEU A 181 -35.91 -17.50 10.68
C LEU A 181 -35.43 -16.96 12.03
N ARG A 182 -34.88 -17.83 12.86
CA ARG A 182 -34.35 -17.50 14.19
C ARG A 182 -33.05 -18.25 14.47
N GLN A 183 -32.40 -17.94 15.60
CA GLN A 183 -31.23 -18.66 16.12
C GLN A 183 -30.02 -18.65 15.18
N VAL A 184 -29.87 -17.59 14.39
CA VAL A 184 -28.61 -17.28 13.70
C VAL A 184 -27.84 -16.30 14.58
N TYR A 185 -26.61 -16.66 14.97
CA TYR A 185 -25.82 -15.87 15.90
C TYR A 185 -24.60 -15.25 15.23
N PHE A 186 -24.32 -14.00 15.59
CA PHE A 186 -23.16 -13.23 15.18
C PHE A 186 -22.32 -12.96 16.42
N THR A 187 -21.10 -13.47 16.50
CA THR A 187 -20.21 -13.21 17.65
C THR A 187 -18.99 -12.43 17.20
N ASN A 188 -18.79 -11.24 17.77
CA ASN A 188 -17.59 -10.44 17.53
C ASN A 188 -16.47 -10.92 18.47
N ASN A 189 -15.57 -11.74 17.93
CA ASN A 189 -14.37 -12.23 18.61
C ASN A 189 -13.16 -11.29 18.46
N GLY A 190 -13.33 -10.16 17.77
CA GLY A 190 -12.30 -9.15 17.60
C GLY A 190 -12.15 -8.21 18.80
N SER A 191 -11.22 -7.27 18.65
CA SER A 191 -10.91 -6.25 19.66
C SER A 191 -11.59 -4.90 19.39
N SER A 192 -12.29 -4.76 18.27
CA SER A 192 -12.97 -3.51 17.86
C SER A 192 -14.45 -3.76 17.60
N LEU A 193 -15.26 -2.70 17.59
CA LEU A 193 -16.67 -2.79 17.21
C LEU A 193 -16.80 -3.16 15.73
N VAL A 194 -17.84 -3.92 15.39
CA VAL A 194 -18.20 -4.27 14.01
C VAL A 194 -19.54 -3.66 13.68
N ILE A 195 -19.71 -3.14 12.46
CA ILE A 195 -20.98 -2.55 12.01
C ILE A 195 -21.45 -3.26 10.75
N ILE A 196 -22.61 -3.92 10.85
CA ILE A 196 -23.31 -4.55 9.72
C ILE A 196 -24.13 -3.48 9.01
N ASP A 197 -23.93 -3.36 7.69
CA ASP A 197 -24.52 -2.33 6.82
C ASP A 197 -25.64 -2.91 5.94
N LYS A 198 -25.40 -4.09 5.36
CA LYS A 198 -26.35 -4.72 4.44
C LYS A 198 -26.45 -6.22 4.64
N ILE A 199 -27.62 -6.76 4.32
CA ILE A 199 -27.89 -8.20 4.34
C ILE A 199 -28.66 -8.56 3.09
N SER A 200 -28.27 -9.65 2.42
CA SER A 200 -29.08 -10.30 1.39
C SER A 200 -29.24 -11.78 1.73
N MET A 201 -30.37 -12.36 1.34
CA MET A 201 -30.61 -13.79 1.50
C MET A 201 -31.16 -14.35 0.21
N THR A 202 -30.74 -15.56 -0.17
CA THR A 202 -31.37 -16.32 -1.25
C THR A 202 -32.07 -17.51 -0.65
N TRP A 203 -33.24 -17.84 -1.17
CA TRP A 203 -34.00 -19.06 -0.86
C TRP A 203 -34.60 -19.68 -2.13
N ASP A 204 -34.97 -20.95 -2.05
CA ASP A 204 -35.37 -21.81 -3.17
C ASP A 204 -36.89 -21.96 -3.39
N ASN A 205 -37.69 -21.12 -2.74
CA ASN A 205 -39.14 -21.05 -2.93
C ASN A 205 -39.58 -19.61 -3.33
N GLY A 206 -40.88 -19.44 -3.57
CA GLY A 206 -41.46 -18.18 -4.06
C GLY A 206 -41.93 -17.20 -2.98
N THR A 207 -41.61 -17.44 -1.70
CA THR A 207 -42.06 -16.58 -0.60
C THR A 207 -41.35 -15.23 -0.64
N GLU A 208 -41.97 -14.23 -0.04
CA GLU A 208 -41.41 -12.89 0.14
C GLU A 208 -40.98 -12.68 1.59
N PHE A 209 -40.00 -11.79 1.78
CA PHE A 209 -39.46 -11.47 3.10
C PHE A 209 -39.77 -10.02 3.48
N SER A 210 -40.34 -9.83 4.67
CA SER A 210 -41.00 -8.57 5.06
C SER A 210 -40.31 -7.84 6.21
N GLN A 211 -39.59 -8.53 7.10
CA GLN A 211 -38.99 -7.92 8.29
C GLN A 211 -37.73 -8.64 8.78
N LEU A 212 -36.76 -7.87 9.27
CA LEU A 212 -35.56 -8.38 9.92
C LEU A 212 -35.31 -7.69 11.26
N PHE A 213 -35.09 -8.50 12.29
CA PHE A 213 -34.67 -8.08 13.61
C PHE A 213 -33.32 -8.71 13.97
N MET A 214 -32.47 -7.90 14.58
CA MET A 214 -31.27 -8.33 15.27
C MET A 214 -31.39 -7.93 16.74
N ASP A 215 -31.32 -8.91 17.62
CA ASP A 215 -31.76 -8.83 19.01
C ASP A 215 -33.14 -8.16 19.11
N THR A 216 -33.30 -7.14 19.95
CA THR A 216 -34.58 -6.44 20.09
C THR A 216 -34.84 -5.38 19.01
N SER A 217 -33.88 -5.14 18.12
CA SER A 217 -33.91 -4.02 17.18
C SER A 217 -34.42 -4.46 15.82
N LYS A 218 -35.49 -3.81 15.34
CA LYS A 218 -35.88 -3.92 13.93
C LYS A 218 -34.85 -3.18 13.09
N VAL A 219 -34.10 -3.90 12.28
CA VAL A 219 -33.03 -3.33 11.44
C VAL A 219 -33.49 -3.13 10.00
N TRP A 220 -34.50 -3.87 9.56
CA TRP A 220 -35.13 -3.67 8.27
C TRP A 220 -36.61 -4.08 8.26
N SER A 221 -37.46 -3.40 7.49
CA SER A 221 -38.75 -3.96 7.03
C SER A 221 -39.26 -3.29 5.76
N GLU A 222 -40.26 -3.91 5.12
CA GLU A 222 -41.02 -3.37 3.98
C GLU A 222 -41.56 -1.95 4.21
N THR A 223 -41.73 -1.50 5.45
CA THR A 223 -42.21 -0.15 5.81
C THR A 223 -41.14 0.71 6.49
N GLY A 224 -39.89 0.22 6.55
CA GLY A 224 -38.79 0.86 7.26
C GLY A 224 -38.61 0.35 8.70
N PRO A 225 -37.42 0.50 9.32
CA PRO A 225 -36.26 1.21 8.81
C PRO A 225 -35.55 0.46 7.67
N GLY A 226 -34.57 1.09 7.03
CA GLY A 226 -33.81 0.52 5.91
C GLY A 226 -34.49 0.65 4.55
N THR A 227 -33.83 0.13 3.51
CA THR A 227 -34.32 0.09 2.12
C THR A 227 -33.98 -1.26 1.48
N PRO A 228 -34.79 -1.79 0.56
CA PRO A 228 -35.99 -1.17 0.00
C PRO A 228 -37.19 -1.19 0.97
N THR A 229 -38.21 -0.38 0.70
CA THR A 229 -39.47 -0.32 1.47
C THR A 229 -40.59 -1.04 0.72
N HIS A 230 -40.36 -2.31 0.44
CA HIS A 230 -41.35 -3.28 -0.04
C HIS A 230 -40.91 -4.68 0.41
N ASP A 231 -41.80 -5.66 0.28
CA ASP A 231 -41.44 -7.06 0.47
C ASP A 231 -40.37 -7.48 -0.53
N ILE A 232 -39.31 -8.15 -0.06
CA ILE A 232 -38.16 -8.49 -0.90
C ILE A 232 -38.26 -9.93 -1.41
N HIS A 233 -37.83 -10.13 -2.65
CA HIS A 233 -37.68 -11.46 -3.22
C HIS A 233 -36.29 -12.04 -2.93
N SER A 234 -36.15 -13.35 -3.18
CA SER A 234 -34.90 -14.10 -3.04
C SER A 234 -33.75 -13.42 -3.81
N GLY A 235 -32.66 -13.12 -3.10
CA GLY A 235 -31.45 -12.52 -3.65
C GLY A 235 -31.40 -10.99 -3.66
N GLU A 236 -32.47 -10.30 -3.27
CA GLU A 236 -32.44 -8.84 -3.14
C GLU A 236 -31.58 -8.38 -1.94
N GLU A 237 -30.90 -7.24 -2.11
CA GLU A 237 -30.07 -6.63 -1.08
C GLU A 237 -30.90 -5.70 -0.19
N MET A 238 -30.88 -5.95 1.12
CA MET A 238 -31.42 -5.03 2.12
C MET A 238 -30.30 -4.16 2.66
N ASN A 239 -30.41 -2.84 2.46
CA ASN A 239 -29.67 -1.87 3.22
C ASN A 239 -30.39 -1.68 4.56
N ILE A 240 -29.77 -2.18 5.64
CA ILE A 240 -30.38 -2.19 6.96
C ILE A 240 -30.08 -0.88 7.68
N GLN A 241 -30.79 -0.60 8.77
CA GLN A 241 -30.28 0.35 9.75
C GLN A 241 -29.03 -0.27 10.40
N ASN A 242 -27.89 0.41 10.23
CA ASN A 242 -26.58 -0.06 10.71
C ASN A 242 -26.65 -0.65 12.11
N PHE A 243 -26.27 -1.91 12.22
CA PHE A 243 -26.28 -2.64 13.47
C PHE A 243 -24.85 -2.74 14.01
N THR A 244 -24.64 -2.17 15.19
CA THR A 244 -23.32 -2.13 15.83
C THR A 244 -23.20 -3.28 16.82
N LEU A 245 -22.18 -4.12 16.63
CA LEU A 245 -21.83 -5.23 17.50
C LEU A 245 -20.52 -4.94 18.25
N PRO A 246 -20.56 -4.62 19.55
CA PRO A 246 -19.35 -4.40 20.36
C PRO A 246 -18.38 -5.59 20.37
N ALA A 247 -17.11 -5.31 20.64
CA ALA A 247 -16.09 -6.35 20.82
C ALA A 247 -16.48 -7.31 21.96
N GLY A 248 -16.36 -8.61 21.72
CA GLY A 248 -16.69 -9.67 22.68
C GLY A 248 -18.19 -9.94 22.88
N SER A 249 -19.06 -9.31 22.10
CA SER A 249 -20.52 -9.51 22.19
C SER A 249 -21.06 -10.47 21.13
N THR A 250 -22.20 -11.07 21.45
CA THR A 250 -22.99 -11.90 20.53
C THR A 250 -24.35 -11.25 20.32
N ALA A 251 -24.80 -11.18 19.06
CA ALA A 251 -26.15 -10.81 18.68
C ALA A 251 -26.86 -11.98 18.00
N GLU A 252 -28.18 -12.01 18.08
CA GLU A 252 -29.03 -13.01 17.43
C GLU A 252 -29.90 -12.36 16.35
N LEU A 253 -29.97 -12.97 15.17
CA LEU A 253 -31.13 -12.78 14.29
C LEU A 253 -32.29 -13.58 14.89
N ASN A 254 -33.11 -12.90 15.67
CA ASN A 254 -34.21 -13.52 16.40
C ASN A 254 -35.55 -13.49 15.63
N LYS A 255 -35.63 -12.73 14.53
CA LYS A 255 -36.78 -12.70 13.63
C LYS A 255 -36.41 -12.23 12.22
N GLY A 256 -36.33 -13.16 11.28
CA GLY A 256 -36.45 -12.90 9.85
C GLY A 256 -37.81 -13.41 9.35
N GLN A 257 -38.71 -12.51 8.95
CA GLN A 257 -40.11 -12.83 8.67
C GLN A 257 -40.36 -13.05 7.18
N PHE A 258 -40.86 -14.25 6.85
CA PHE A 258 -41.39 -14.60 5.53
C PHE A 258 -42.92 -14.53 5.52
N ASP A 259 -43.53 -14.28 4.37
CA ASP A 259 -44.98 -14.19 4.18
C ASP A 259 -45.68 -15.57 4.20
N ASP A 260 -45.00 -16.62 3.74
CA ASP A 260 -45.48 -18.00 3.74
C ASP A 260 -44.50 -19.01 4.37
N ASN A 261 -44.89 -20.29 4.40
CA ASN A 261 -44.13 -21.37 5.02
C ASN A 261 -42.81 -21.66 4.28
N MET A 262 -41.72 -21.64 5.04
CA MET A 262 -40.34 -21.88 4.63
C MET A 262 -39.80 -23.26 5.03
N THR A 263 -40.63 -24.12 5.63
CA THR A 263 -40.19 -25.44 6.10
C THR A 263 -39.54 -26.24 4.96
N GLY A 264 -38.29 -26.64 5.14
CA GLY A 264 -37.51 -27.39 4.14
C GLY A 264 -36.81 -26.53 3.08
N ALA A 265 -36.96 -25.21 3.10
CA ALA A 265 -36.26 -24.31 2.19
C ALA A 265 -34.75 -24.30 2.46
N THR A 266 -33.97 -24.06 1.41
CA THR A 266 -32.51 -23.90 1.48
C THR A 266 -32.15 -22.42 1.35
N LEU A 267 -31.35 -21.90 2.29
CA LEU A 267 -30.98 -20.50 2.35
C LEU A 267 -29.49 -20.29 2.14
N THR A 268 -29.12 -19.17 1.54
CA THR A 268 -27.81 -18.55 1.71
C THR A 268 -27.99 -17.16 2.27
N MET A 269 -27.04 -16.71 3.09
CA MET A 269 -27.03 -15.37 3.67
C MET A 269 -25.72 -14.69 3.32
N THR A 270 -25.81 -13.46 2.81
CA THR A 270 -24.67 -12.59 2.61
C THR A 270 -24.80 -11.35 3.48
N VAL A 271 -23.73 -11.00 4.19
CA VAL A 271 -23.66 -9.88 5.12
C VAL A 271 -22.52 -8.98 4.70
N THR A 272 -22.82 -7.70 4.51
CA THR A 272 -21.86 -6.66 4.14
C THR A 272 -21.67 -5.69 5.30
N PHE A 273 -20.42 -5.41 5.62
CA PHE A 273 -20.03 -4.51 6.70
C PHE A 273 -19.73 -3.10 6.18
N THR A 274 -19.72 -2.12 7.08
CA THR A 274 -19.42 -0.72 6.72
C THR A 274 -18.01 -0.50 6.17
N ASP A 275 -17.07 -1.42 6.42
CA ASP A 275 -15.73 -1.42 5.82
C ASP A 275 -15.69 -2.04 4.41
N GLY A 276 -16.85 -2.45 3.88
CA GLY A 276 -16.99 -3.10 2.57
C GLY A 276 -16.65 -4.59 2.56
N SER A 277 -16.24 -5.17 3.69
CA SER A 277 -16.02 -6.61 3.77
C SER A 277 -17.34 -7.38 3.73
N VAL A 278 -17.29 -8.61 3.20
CA VAL A 278 -18.47 -9.42 2.92
C VAL A 278 -18.27 -10.83 3.46
N TRP A 279 -19.28 -11.35 4.15
CA TRP A 279 -19.40 -12.75 4.49
C TRP A 279 -20.55 -13.38 3.71
N THR A 280 -20.36 -14.57 3.15
CA THR A 280 -21.43 -15.37 2.56
C THR A 280 -21.44 -16.76 3.19
N SER A 281 -22.60 -17.19 3.64
CA SER A 281 -22.79 -18.52 4.20
C SER A 281 -22.70 -19.60 3.12
N PRO A 282 -22.30 -20.84 3.46
CA PRO A 282 -22.70 -21.98 2.65
C PRO A 282 -24.24 -22.10 2.64
N PRO A 283 -24.85 -22.81 1.67
CA PRO A 283 -26.25 -23.16 1.74
C PRO A 283 -26.58 -23.92 3.03
N PHE A 284 -27.66 -23.53 3.70
CA PHE A 284 -28.12 -24.16 4.93
C PHE A 284 -29.64 -24.30 4.95
N ASN A 285 -30.12 -25.34 5.64
CA ASN A 285 -31.53 -25.62 5.83
C ASN A 285 -31.87 -25.44 7.30
N PRO A 286 -32.54 -24.35 7.69
CA PRO A 286 -33.03 -24.19 9.06
C PRO A 286 -33.99 -25.33 9.42
N LEU A 287 -33.89 -25.81 10.67
CA LEU A 287 -34.72 -26.90 11.19
C LEU A 287 -36.17 -26.45 11.46
#